data_AF-A0A832JDS9-F1
#
_entry.id   AF-A0A832JDS9-F1
#
_cell.length_a   1.000
_cell.length_b   1.000
_cell.length_c   1.000
_cell.angle_alpha   90.00
_cell.angle_beta   90.00
_cell.angle_gamma   90.00
#
_symmetry.space_group_name_H-M   'P 1'
#
loop_
_entity.id
_entity.type
_entity.pdbx_description
1 polymer ?
#
loop_
_entity_poly.entity_id
_entity_poly.type
_entity_poly.pdbx_seq_one_letter_code
_entity_poly.pdbx_strand_id
1 'polypeptide(L)'
;MAGHRFGPDDEEARRILTTHFWVDHLPTSPQETFHLFAPFRFRGHQLGIVQRRTAWEGCWEIFEWRFKEGDERFHVRFPQTGEMLALEWKVEPARERGFDYRLTLRGFKGYPSQWYTRKRWRTGSLEELEERIRAFVPSQR
;
A
#
# COMPACT_ATOMS: atom_id res chain seq x y z
N MET A 1 20.67 -11.16 -16.98
CA MET A 1 19.27 -11.09 -16.54
C MET A 1 18.97 -9.63 -16.21
N ALA A 2 18.50 -8.85 -17.19
CA ALA A 2 18.24 -7.42 -17.00
C ALA A 2 16.96 -7.24 -16.16
N GLY A 3 17.10 -6.63 -14.97
CA GLY A 3 15.97 -6.35 -14.10
C GLY A 3 15.03 -5.35 -14.78
N HIS A 4 13.78 -5.77 -15.03
CA HIS A 4 12.72 -4.87 -15.44
C HIS A 4 12.58 -3.77 -14.38
N ARG A 5 12.85 -2.52 -14.78
CA ARG A 5 12.66 -1.33 -13.97
C ARG A 5 11.26 -0.81 -14.26
N PHE A 6 10.36 -1.03 -13.31
CA PHE A 6 9.04 -0.43 -13.30
C PHE A 6 9.20 1.07 -12.99
N GLY A 7 8.89 1.93 -13.96
CA GLY A 7 8.88 3.39 -13.82
C GLY A 7 7.45 3.93 -13.71
N PRO A 8 7.26 5.24 -13.48
CA PRO A 8 5.93 5.85 -13.43
C PRO A 8 5.15 5.74 -14.75
N ASP A 9 5.83 5.53 -15.88
CA ASP A 9 5.21 5.29 -17.20
C ASP A 9 4.82 3.84 -17.46
N ASP A 10 5.15 2.94 -16.55
CA ASP A 10 4.87 1.53 -16.69
C ASP A 10 3.45 1.22 -16.18
N GLU A 11 2.57 0.80 -17.09
CA GLU A 11 1.17 0.47 -16.79
C GLU A 11 1.08 -0.68 -15.78
N GLU A 12 1.97 -1.67 -15.85
CA GLU A 12 2.01 -2.78 -14.91
C GLU A 12 2.41 -2.27 -13.52
N ALA A 13 3.35 -1.33 -13.44
CA ALA A 13 3.72 -0.68 -12.18
C ALA A 13 2.54 0.07 -11.55
N ARG A 14 1.80 0.85 -12.35
CA ARG A 14 0.58 1.57 -11.90
C ARG A 14 -0.49 0.59 -11.42
N ARG A 15 -0.68 -0.50 -12.16
CA ARG A 15 -1.61 -1.57 -11.79
C ARG A 15 -1.19 -2.24 -10.49
N ILE A 16 0.09 -2.57 -10.31
CA ILE A 16 0.60 -3.15 -9.07
C ILE A 16 0.35 -2.19 -7.90
N LEU A 17 0.77 -0.93 -8.00
CA LEU A 17 0.54 0.12 -7.00
C LEU A 17 -0.93 0.15 -6.54
N THR A 18 -1.87 0.17 -7.48
CA THR A 18 -3.29 0.45 -7.22
C THR A 18 -4.18 -0.77 -6.96
N THR A 19 -3.63 -1.98 -7.06
CA THR A 19 -4.39 -3.23 -6.85
C THR A 19 -3.85 -4.11 -5.73
N HIS A 20 -2.79 -3.68 -5.06
CA HIS A 20 -2.21 -4.38 -3.92
C HIS A 20 -2.33 -3.58 -2.63
N PHE A 21 -2.33 -4.30 -1.51
CA PHE A 21 -2.05 -3.69 -0.22
C PHE A 21 -0.57 -3.81 0.09
N TRP A 22 -0.08 -2.86 0.86
CA TRP A 22 1.33 -2.63 1.10
C TRP A 22 1.57 -2.49 2.59
N VAL A 23 2.71 -2.98 3.08
CA VAL A 23 3.14 -2.81 4.47
C VAL A 23 4.55 -2.28 4.52
N ASP A 24 4.91 -1.52 5.55
CA ASP A 24 6.29 -1.07 5.73
C ASP A 24 7.21 -2.22 6.20
N HIS A 25 6.68 -3.20 6.93
CA HIS A 25 7.35 -4.45 7.29
C HIS A 25 6.32 -5.53 7.70
N LEU A 26 6.79 -6.77 7.86
CA LEU A 26 6.00 -7.82 8.52
C LEU A 26 6.22 -7.70 10.04
N PRO A 27 5.16 -7.57 10.85
CA PRO A 27 5.32 -7.61 12.29
C PRO A 27 5.81 -9.01 12.73
N THR A 28 6.73 -9.03 13.68
CA THR A 28 7.32 -10.21 14.30
C THR A 28 6.70 -10.56 15.65
N SER A 29 5.90 -9.66 16.21
CA SER A 29 5.10 -9.88 17.42
C SER A 29 3.72 -9.21 17.34
N PRO A 30 2.71 -9.66 18.11
CA PRO A 30 1.37 -9.09 18.04
C PRO A 30 1.27 -7.61 18.48
N GLN A 31 2.23 -7.13 19.28
CA GLN A 31 2.29 -5.76 19.78
C GLN A 31 3.09 -4.83 18.86
N GLU A 32 3.83 -5.39 17.90
CA GLU A 32 4.63 -4.60 16.98
C GLU A 32 3.73 -3.76 16.08
N THR A 33 4.02 -2.46 16.02
CA THR A 33 3.29 -1.51 15.19
C THR A 33 3.87 -1.51 13.78
N PHE A 34 3.00 -1.65 12.79
CA PHE A 34 3.32 -1.55 11.39
C PHE A 34 2.33 -0.63 10.68
N HIS A 35 2.69 -0.22 9.47
CA HIS A 35 1.83 0.58 8.61
C HIS A 35 1.25 -0.28 7.48
N LEU A 36 0.01 0.01 7.11
CA LEU A 36 -0.64 -0.58 5.95
C LEU A 36 -1.11 0.54 5.02
N PHE A 37 -0.86 0.39 3.73
CA PHE A 37 -1.34 1.29 2.68
C PHE A 37 -2.03 0.44 1.61
N ALA A 38 -3.28 0.73 1.30
CA ALA A 38 -4.06 -0.07 0.37
C ALA A 38 -4.97 0.81 -0.49
N PRO A 39 -4.53 1.19 -1.70
CA PRO A 39 -5.41 1.75 -2.72
C PRO A 39 -6.30 0.67 -3.35
N PHE A 40 -7.55 1.01 -3.60
CA PHE A 40 -8.55 0.14 -4.21
C PHE A 40 -9.56 0.94 -5.05
N ARG A 41 -10.41 0.20 -5.78
CA ARG A 41 -11.55 0.77 -6.50
C ARG A 41 -12.84 0.18 -5.94
N PHE A 42 -13.82 1.04 -5.65
CA PHE A 42 -15.12 0.63 -5.16
C PHE A 42 -16.23 1.41 -5.86
N ARG A 43 -17.12 0.72 -6.56
CA ARG A 43 -18.25 1.32 -7.30
C ARG A 43 -17.86 2.50 -8.20
N GLY A 44 -16.74 2.39 -8.92
CA GLY A 44 -16.22 3.44 -9.80
C GLY A 44 -15.40 4.52 -9.10
N HIS A 45 -15.35 4.53 -7.76
CA HIS A 45 -14.51 5.45 -6.99
C HIS A 45 -13.10 4.90 -6.77
N GLN A 46 -12.12 5.80 -6.74
CA GLN A 46 -10.72 5.50 -6.44
C GLN A 46 -10.43 5.89 -5.00
N LEU A 47 -10.45 4.91 -4.10
CA LEU A 47 -10.33 5.08 -2.66
C LEU A 47 -9.14 4.30 -2.13
N GLY A 48 -8.67 4.61 -0.94
CA GLY A 48 -7.69 3.80 -0.26
C GLY A 48 -7.77 3.98 1.24
N ILE A 49 -7.12 3.06 1.94
CA ILE A 49 -6.92 3.15 3.39
C ILE A 49 -5.43 3.24 3.67
N VAL A 50 -5.09 4.05 4.65
CA VAL A 50 -3.79 3.98 5.32
C VAL A 50 -4.02 3.74 6.80
N GLN A 51 -3.20 2.89 7.40
CA GLN A 51 -3.34 2.49 8.80
C GLN A 51 -1.98 2.52 9.49
N ARG A 52 -2.00 2.88 10.76
CA ARG A 52 -0.95 2.56 11.73
C ARG A 52 -1.58 1.63 12.76
N ARG A 53 -1.07 0.41 12.88
CA ARG A 53 -1.74 -0.65 13.63
C ARG A 53 -0.78 -1.68 14.20
N THR A 54 -1.27 -2.40 15.20
CA THR A 54 -0.74 -3.69 15.63
C THR A 54 -1.57 -4.82 15.02
N ALA A 55 -1.36 -6.05 15.47
CA ALA A 55 -2.23 -7.17 15.11
C ALA A 55 -3.68 -6.95 15.59
N TRP A 56 -3.87 -6.28 16.74
CA TRP A 56 -5.14 -6.23 17.46
C TRP A 56 -5.82 -4.86 17.46
N GLU A 57 -5.04 -3.78 17.34
CA GLU A 57 -5.53 -2.40 17.41
C GLU A 57 -5.03 -1.61 16.21
N GLY A 58 -5.82 -0.67 15.70
CA GLY A 58 -5.35 0.23 14.65
C GLY A 58 -6.26 1.42 14.41
N CYS A 59 -5.65 2.50 13.94
CA CYS A 59 -6.36 3.65 13.39
C CYS A 59 -6.31 3.57 11.87
N TRP A 60 -7.42 3.92 11.21
CA TRP A 60 -7.49 3.99 9.77
C TRP A 60 -7.90 5.38 9.30
N GLU A 61 -7.30 5.80 8.20
CA GLU A 61 -7.71 6.99 7.45
C GLU A 61 -8.09 6.56 6.03
N ILE A 62 -9.20 7.07 5.53
CA ILE A 62 -9.58 6.91 4.12
C ILE A 62 -9.01 8.08 3.32
N PHE A 63 -8.50 7.76 2.14
CA PHE A 63 -8.12 8.75 1.14
C PHE A 63 -8.76 8.44 -0.21
N GLU A 64 -8.90 9.46 -1.04
CA GLU A 64 -9.14 9.32 -2.47
C GLU A 64 -7.81 9.38 -3.21
N TRP A 65 -7.70 8.68 -4.34
CA TRP A 65 -6.50 8.73 -5.17
C TRP A 65 -6.80 8.89 -6.66
N ARG A 66 -5.85 9.46 -7.41
CA ARG A 66 -5.91 9.53 -8.87
C ARG A 66 -4.54 9.73 -9.50
N PHE A 67 -4.42 9.36 -10.76
CA PHE A 67 -3.39 9.87 -11.67
C PHE A 67 -4.02 10.98 -12.51
N LYS A 68 -3.34 12.12 -12.64
CA LYS A 68 -3.81 13.20 -13.52
C LYS A 68 -3.15 13.04 -14.89
N GLU A 69 -3.85 13.45 -15.94
CA GLU A 69 -3.27 13.49 -17.27
C GLU A 69 -2.06 14.43 -17.32
N GLY A 70 -0.95 13.96 -17.90
CA GLY A 70 0.31 14.71 -17.96
C GLY A 70 1.08 14.83 -16.62
N ASP A 71 0.65 14.17 -15.55
CA ASP A 71 1.34 14.16 -14.26
C ASP A 71 1.59 12.74 -13.78
N GLU A 72 2.87 12.39 -13.66
CA GLU A 72 3.31 11.07 -13.24
C GLU A 72 3.10 10.79 -11.74
N ARG A 73 2.77 11.82 -10.94
CA ARG A 73 2.59 11.66 -9.49
C ARG A 73 1.30 10.94 -9.13
N PHE A 74 1.34 10.23 -8.01
CA PHE A 74 0.16 9.63 -7.40
C PHE A 74 -0.50 10.66 -6.48
N HIS A 75 -1.66 11.19 -6.89
CA HIS A 75 -2.36 12.22 -6.12
C HIS A 75 -3.26 11.55 -5.09
N VAL A 76 -3.14 11.99 -3.83
CA VAL A 76 -3.90 11.51 -2.69
C VAL A 76 -4.65 12.69 -2.06
N ARG A 77 -5.92 12.51 -1.69
CA ARG A 77 -6.72 13.50 -0.98
C ARG A 77 -7.35 12.87 0.25
N PHE A 78 -7.22 13.52 1.40
CA PHE A 78 -7.86 13.10 2.64
C PHE A 78 -9.14 13.92 2.86
N PRO A 79 -10.34 13.37 2.64
CA PRO A 79 -11.58 14.15 2.69
C PRO A 79 -11.87 14.77 4.06
N GLN A 80 -11.42 14.13 5.14
CA GLN A 80 -11.64 14.56 6.51
C GLN A 80 -10.84 15.81 6.91
N THR A 81 -9.68 16.06 6.29
CA THR A 81 -8.85 17.25 6.55
C THR A 81 -8.80 18.23 5.38
N GLY A 82 -9.18 17.78 4.19
CA GLY A 82 -8.99 18.54 2.94
C GLY A 82 -7.56 18.50 2.41
N GLU A 83 -6.64 17.79 3.06
CA GLU A 83 -5.24 17.71 2.64
C GLU A 83 -5.12 17.01 1.28
N MET A 84 -4.25 17.56 0.43
CA MET A 84 -3.92 17.01 -0.88
C MET A 84 -2.42 16.84 -1.02
N LEU A 85 -2.00 15.64 -1.42
CA LEU A 85 -0.62 15.27 -1.61
C LEU A 85 -0.41 14.80 -3.06
N ALA A 86 0.70 15.21 -3.66
CA ALA A 86 1.16 14.68 -4.94
C ALA A 86 2.44 13.88 -4.67
N LEU A 87 2.33 12.55 -4.67
CA LEU A 87 3.38 11.65 -4.23
C LEU A 87 4.22 11.20 -5.43
N GLU A 88 5.54 11.29 -5.30
CA GLU A 88 6.44 10.57 -6.20
C GLU A 88 6.40 9.10 -5.83
N TRP A 89 6.36 8.22 -6.83
CA TRP A 89 6.21 6.80 -6.59
C TRP A 89 7.07 5.97 -7.52
N LYS A 90 7.47 4.80 -7.05
CA LYS A 90 8.19 3.80 -7.84
C LYS A 90 7.91 2.41 -7.30
N VAL A 91 7.46 1.49 -8.15
CA VAL A 91 7.40 0.06 -7.84
C VAL A 91 8.66 -0.59 -8.37
N GLU A 92 9.22 -1.56 -7.67
CA GLU A 92 10.39 -2.34 -8.10
C GLU A 92 10.27 -3.77 -7.58
N PRO A 93 10.92 -4.77 -8.20
CA PRO A 93 11.07 -6.08 -7.58
C PRO A 93 11.78 -5.96 -6.23
N ALA A 94 11.23 -6.60 -5.19
CA ALA A 94 11.85 -6.62 -3.88
C ALA A 94 13.00 -7.64 -3.81
N ARG A 95 14.00 -7.37 -2.98
CA ARG A 95 15.07 -8.33 -2.62
C ARG A 95 14.90 -8.87 -1.20
N GLU A 96 14.04 -8.23 -0.43
CA GLU A 96 13.71 -8.52 0.96
C GLU A 96 12.92 -9.85 1.05
N ARG A 97 13.31 -10.73 1.98
CA ARG A 97 12.70 -12.05 2.11
C ARG A 97 11.20 -11.94 2.36
N GLY A 98 10.42 -12.66 1.55
CA GLY A 98 8.98 -12.75 1.72
C GLY A 98 8.18 -11.63 1.05
N PHE A 99 8.81 -10.77 0.24
CA PHE A 99 8.11 -9.78 -0.58
C PHE A 99 8.45 -9.95 -2.06
N ASP A 100 7.50 -9.63 -2.93
CA ASP A 100 7.68 -9.66 -4.38
C ASP A 100 8.00 -8.28 -4.95
N TYR A 101 7.41 -7.24 -4.35
CA TYR A 101 7.56 -5.86 -4.81
C TYR A 101 7.81 -4.91 -3.66
N ARG A 102 8.62 -3.90 -3.94
CA ARG A 102 8.86 -2.73 -3.10
C ARG A 102 8.26 -1.50 -3.78
N LEU A 103 7.58 -0.68 -3.01
CA LEU A 103 7.04 0.61 -3.40
C LEU A 103 7.76 1.70 -2.62
N THR A 104 8.37 2.64 -3.34
CA THR A 104 8.78 3.91 -2.78
C THR A 104 7.65 4.92 -2.97
N LEU A 105 7.22 5.60 -1.90
CA LEU A 105 6.29 6.75 -1.92
C LEU A 105 6.94 7.94 -1.21
N ARG A 106 7.34 8.98 -1.95
CA ARG A 106 7.93 10.19 -1.36
C ARG A 106 6.90 11.31 -1.28
N GLY A 107 7.00 12.11 -0.21
CA GLY A 107 6.07 13.20 0.07
C GLY A 107 4.87 12.79 0.93
N PHE A 108 4.77 11.52 1.34
CA PHE A 108 3.68 11.04 2.20
C PHE A 108 4.00 11.34 3.67
N LYS A 109 3.75 12.58 4.11
CA LYS A 109 4.09 13.05 5.46
C LYS A 109 3.38 12.21 6.53
N GLY A 110 4.08 11.88 7.60
CA GLY A 110 3.55 11.06 8.70
C GLY A 110 3.58 9.55 8.44
N TYR A 111 3.98 9.12 7.24
CA TYR A 111 3.98 7.72 6.83
C TYR A 111 5.35 7.26 6.30
N PRO A 112 5.62 5.94 6.30
CA PRO A 112 6.83 5.39 5.70
C PRO A 112 6.98 5.75 4.23
N SER A 113 8.23 5.89 3.78
CA SER A 113 8.54 6.11 2.36
C SER A 113 8.75 4.81 1.59
N GLN A 114 8.94 3.68 2.28
CA GLN A 114 9.14 2.37 1.69
C GLN A 114 8.03 1.44 2.16
N TRP A 115 7.48 0.70 1.21
CA TRP A 115 6.40 -0.24 1.41
C TRP A 115 6.65 -1.50 0.60
N TYR A 116 6.00 -2.59 0.99
CA TYR A 116 6.26 -3.91 0.47
C TYR A 116 4.96 -4.68 0.28
N THR A 117 4.92 -5.49 -0.77
CA THR A 117 3.76 -6.36 -1.05
C THR A 117 4.19 -7.69 -1.66
N ARG A 118 3.24 -8.62 -1.76
CA ARG A 118 3.38 -9.92 -2.42
C ARG A 118 2.44 -9.98 -3.63
N LYS A 119 2.76 -10.76 -4.67
CA LYS A 119 1.94 -10.91 -5.89
C LYS A 119 0.48 -11.28 -5.62
N ARG A 120 0.25 -12.05 -4.56
CA ARG A 120 -1.09 -12.53 -4.15
C ARG A 120 -1.84 -11.55 -3.24
N TRP A 121 -1.22 -10.45 -2.80
CA TRP A 121 -1.79 -9.49 -1.87
C TRP A 121 -2.58 -8.40 -2.60
N ARG A 122 -3.79 -8.73 -3.06
CA ARG A 122 -4.65 -7.83 -3.83
C ARG A 122 -5.71 -7.15 -2.95
N THR A 123 -6.16 -5.97 -3.34
CA THR A 123 -7.15 -5.15 -2.59
C THR A 123 -8.60 -5.39 -3.00
N GLY A 124 -8.86 -6.11 -4.09
CA GLY A 124 -10.20 -6.43 -4.59
C GLY A 124 -11.05 -7.32 -3.68
N SER A 125 -10.55 -7.68 -2.51
CA SER A 125 -11.16 -8.59 -1.56
C SER A 125 -11.00 -8.06 -0.14
N LEU A 126 -11.67 -6.94 0.17
CA LEU A 126 -11.55 -6.27 1.47
C LEU A 126 -11.84 -7.22 2.66
N GLU A 127 -12.74 -8.20 2.47
CA GLU A 127 -12.99 -9.31 3.41
C GLU A 127 -11.79 -10.27 3.54
N GLU A 128 -11.15 -10.67 2.43
CA GLU A 128 -9.92 -11.49 2.46
C GLU A 128 -8.72 -10.72 3.05
N LEU A 129 -8.68 -9.40 2.95
CA LEU A 129 -7.67 -8.56 3.60
C LEU A 129 -7.76 -8.70 5.12
N GLU A 130 -8.98 -8.62 5.68
CA GLU A 130 -9.21 -8.80 7.11
C GLU A 130 -8.89 -10.23 7.58
N GLU A 131 -9.29 -11.25 6.82
CA GLU A 131 -8.96 -12.66 7.11
C GLU A 131 -7.45 -12.93 7.08
N ARG A 132 -6.72 -12.34 6.12
CA ARG A 132 -5.27 -12.51 6.02
C ARG A 132 -4.53 -11.84 7.16
N ILE A 133 -4.96 -10.66 7.59
CA ILE A 133 -4.36 -10.00 8.76
C ILE A 133 -4.51 -10.87 10.00
N ARG A 134 -5.66 -11.54 10.19
CA ARG A 134 -5.86 -12.50 11.28
C ARG A 134 -4.96 -13.74 11.13
N ALA A 135 -4.71 -14.22 9.91
CA ALA A 135 -3.86 -15.39 9.64
C ALA A 135 -2.34 -15.14 9.84
N PHE A 136 -1.89 -13.88 9.87
CA PHE A 136 -0.49 -13.53 10.16
C PHE A 136 -0.17 -13.38 11.65
N VAL A 137 -1.19 -13.47 12.52
CA VAL A 137 -0.94 -13.70 13.95
C VAL A 137 -0.53 -15.16 14.11
N PRO A 138 0.68 -15.47 14.61
CA PRO A 138 1.00 -16.85 14.91
C PRO A 138 -0.07 -17.39 15.85
N SER A 139 -0.78 -18.42 15.41
CA SER A 139 -1.64 -19.21 16.29
C SER A 139 -0.76 -19.66 17.45
N GLN A 140 -1.01 -19.09 18.63
CA GLN A 140 -0.38 -19.51 19.88
C GLN A 140 -0.56 -21.03 19.97
N ARG A 141 0.53 -21.77 19.80
CA ARG A 141 0.68 -23.13 20.25
C ARG A 141 1.66 -23.10 21.41
#